data_AF-A0A858CRS1-F1
#
_entry.id   AF-A0A858CRS1-F1
#
_cell.length_a   1.000
_cell.length_b   1.000
_cell.length_c   1.000
_cell.angle_alpha   90.00
_cell.angle_beta   90.00
_cell.angle_gamma   90.00
#
_symmetry.space_group_name_H-M   'P 1'
#
loop_
_entity.id
_entity.type
_entity.pdbx_description
1 polymer ?
#
loop_
_entity_poly.entity_id
_entity_poly.type
_entity_poly.pdbx_seq_one_letter_code
_entity_poly.pdbx_strand_id
1 'polypeptide(L)'
;MQTESETEIEIGKLEHDVDRFYSLIRTECTEIAGMLYRHLGQNGARINASQRRLTALSRDVAGLRPRLAMIEARLMRDAAQQAEAEGGRPVLPQRWYDLRVRANRLQSDMNLWHEVGALISRQIPPKATPLYYAYDGRPEPLVTQAHVSDALFTSLHKLLNPLQQSEESQQLGCFEDIGLANSVFLEHAHVAYRVFLAQRHRHPARFLDVGCGVGLKVVSALEFFPSADGLEYDTGYARTSKALFKAMGLAQCGSIHGDAVSFDKYADYDVIYFYRPMRNEEGLKKMENQIVEHARPGTILIAPYLSFAARHQSLNCGQIGGSVFIAGLSQKETDELARAAEFIGPHVKRRETRVPSIWEPVLAASHANGHGIPRAIRITV
;
A
#
# COMPACT_ATOMS: atom_id res chain seq x y z
N MET A 1 -7.50 36.26 -44.42
CA MET A 1 -6.69 35.15 -43.88
C MET A 1 -5.51 35.76 -43.16
N GLN A 2 -5.55 35.83 -41.82
CA GLN A 2 -4.37 36.20 -41.04
C GLN A 2 -3.42 35.00 -41.07
N THR A 3 -2.25 35.18 -41.65
CA THR A 3 -1.14 34.24 -41.57
C THR A 3 -0.71 34.15 -40.10
N GLU A 4 -0.76 32.96 -39.52
CA GLU A 4 -0.21 32.72 -38.18
C GLU A 4 1.27 33.12 -38.14
N SER A 5 1.70 33.77 -37.05
CA SER A 5 3.11 34.08 -36.82
C SER A 5 3.94 32.79 -36.79
N GLU A 6 5.18 32.82 -37.30
CA GLU A 6 6.10 31.69 -37.28
C GLU A 6 6.24 31.07 -35.86
N THR A 7 6.22 31.93 -34.84
CA THR A 7 6.25 31.52 -33.42
C THR A 7 4.99 30.75 -33.01
N GLU A 8 3.80 31.13 -33.48
CA GLU A 8 2.55 30.41 -33.18
C GLU A 8 2.54 29.01 -33.80
N ILE A 9 3.08 28.88 -35.02
CA ILE A 9 3.26 27.57 -35.68
C ILE A 9 4.24 26.69 -34.90
N GLU A 10 5.34 27.26 -34.40
CA GLU A 10 6.31 26.54 -33.57
C GLU A 10 5.74 26.08 -32.22
N ILE A 11 4.95 26.93 -31.55
CA ILE A 11 4.22 26.58 -30.32
C ILE A 11 3.27 25.40 -30.60
N GLY A 12 2.49 25.48 -31.69
CA GLY A 12 1.58 24.39 -32.09
C GLY A 12 2.30 23.07 -32.35
N LYS A 13 3.49 23.11 -32.97
CA LYS A 13 4.34 21.92 -33.15
C LYS A 13 4.82 21.35 -31.82
N LEU A 14 5.23 22.19 -30.87
CA LEU A 14 5.64 21.73 -29.55
C LEU A 14 4.50 21.14 -28.73
N GLU A 15 3.31 21.74 -28.79
CA GLU A 15 2.11 21.16 -28.16
C GLU A 15 1.81 19.78 -28.72
N HIS A 16 1.82 19.65 -30.04
CA HIS A 16 1.64 18.36 -30.72
C HIS A 16 2.69 17.33 -30.28
N ASP A 17 3.96 17.73 -30.18
CA ASP A 17 5.03 16.85 -29.72
C ASP A 17 4.80 16.40 -28.27
N VAL A 18 4.45 17.33 -27.36
CA VAL A 18 4.14 17.02 -25.96
C VAL A 18 2.96 16.04 -25.86
N ASP A 19 1.88 16.29 -26.60
CA ASP A 19 0.70 15.42 -26.65
C ASP A 19 1.05 14.02 -27.16
N ARG A 20 1.83 13.96 -28.24
CA ARG A 20 2.33 12.71 -28.81
C ARG A 20 3.17 11.94 -27.80
N PHE A 21 4.09 12.58 -27.07
CA PHE A 21 4.89 11.91 -26.05
C PHE A 21 4.02 11.36 -24.92
N TYR A 22 3.08 12.14 -24.40
CA TYR A 22 2.12 11.66 -23.40
C TYR A 22 1.37 10.41 -23.89
N SER A 23 0.87 10.44 -25.13
CA SER A 23 0.16 9.30 -25.71
C SER A 23 1.05 8.07 -25.83
N LEU A 24 2.26 8.20 -26.38
CA LEU A 24 3.17 7.08 -26.58
C LEU A 24 3.59 6.46 -25.24
N ILE A 25 4.01 7.29 -24.27
CA ILE A 25 4.44 6.79 -22.96
C ILE A 25 3.27 6.11 -22.23
N ARG A 26 2.06 6.68 -22.31
CA ARG A 26 0.87 6.07 -21.69
C ARG A 26 0.53 4.71 -22.31
N THR A 27 0.65 4.56 -23.63
CA THR A 27 0.47 3.27 -24.31
C THR A 27 1.45 2.23 -23.79
N GLU A 28 2.74 2.56 -23.73
CA GLU A 28 3.76 1.65 -23.20
C GLU A 28 3.51 1.30 -21.72
N CYS A 29 3.16 2.29 -20.89
CA CYS A 29 2.84 2.07 -19.48
C CYS A 29 1.64 1.15 -19.30
N THR A 30 0.61 1.31 -20.13
CA THR A 30 -0.60 0.47 -20.11
C THR A 30 -0.29 -0.95 -20.57
N GLU A 31 0.54 -1.11 -21.61
CA GLU A 31 0.98 -2.41 -22.09
C GLU A 31 1.75 -3.15 -20.99
N ILE A 32 2.76 -2.51 -20.38
CA ILE A 32 3.54 -3.09 -19.28
C ILE A 32 2.64 -3.43 -18.10
N ALA A 33 1.78 -2.51 -17.66
CA ALA A 33 0.87 -2.76 -16.54
C ALA A 33 -0.05 -3.97 -16.80
N GLY A 34 -0.64 -4.07 -18.00
CA GLY A 34 -1.48 -5.19 -18.40
C GLY A 34 -0.74 -6.54 -18.38
N MET A 35 0.56 -6.53 -18.71
CA MET A 35 1.41 -7.73 -18.59
C MET A 35 1.78 -8.03 -17.13
N LEU A 36 2.10 -7.02 -16.32
CA LEU A 36 2.44 -7.21 -14.91
C LEU A 36 1.26 -7.77 -14.10
N TYR A 37 0.01 -7.37 -14.39
CA TYR A 37 -1.17 -7.98 -13.76
C TYR A 37 -1.29 -9.49 -13.99
N ARG A 38 -0.66 -10.04 -15.04
CA ARG A 38 -0.58 -11.48 -15.31
C ARG A 38 0.67 -12.07 -14.66
N HIS A 39 0.69 -12.06 -13.34
CA HIS A 39 1.86 -12.33 -12.51
C HIS A 39 2.62 -13.62 -12.85
N LEU A 40 1.91 -14.73 -13.06
CA LEU A 40 2.47 -15.98 -13.58
C LEU A 40 2.17 -16.04 -15.09
N GLY A 41 3.21 -16.02 -15.93
CA GLY A 41 3.06 -15.97 -17.39
C GLY A 41 3.28 -14.59 -18.03
N GLN A 42 3.99 -13.70 -17.34
CA GLN A 42 4.43 -12.43 -17.92
C GLN A 42 5.26 -12.66 -19.19
N ASN A 43 4.96 -11.91 -20.26
CA ASN A 43 5.79 -11.92 -21.47
C ASN A 43 6.99 -10.98 -21.29
N GLY A 44 8.04 -11.48 -20.63
CA GLY A 44 9.24 -10.70 -20.33
C GLY A 44 9.89 -10.08 -21.57
N ALA A 45 9.82 -10.75 -22.73
CA ALA A 45 10.35 -10.20 -23.98
C ALA A 45 9.59 -8.94 -24.44
N ARG A 46 8.25 -8.95 -24.35
CA ARG A 46 7.41 -7.78 -24.65
C ARG A 46 7.59 -6.65 -23.63
N ILE A 47 7.72 -6.98 -22.35
CA ILE A 47 8.01 -5.96 -21.33
C ILE A 47 9.37 -5.30 -21.61
N ASN A 48 10.41 -6.09 -21.87
CA ASN A 48 11.74 -5.57 -22.23
C ASN A 48 11.72 -4.71 -23.51
N ALA A 49 10.91 -5.07 -24.51
CA ALA A 49 10.72 -4.26 -25.70
C ALA A 49 10.09 -2.89 -25.38
N SER A 50 9.06 -2.89 -24.53
CA SER A 50 8.39 -1.67 -24.06
C SER A 50 9.35 -0.77 -23.25
N GLN A 51 10.16 -1.36 -22.37
CA GLN A 51 11.20 -0.63 -21.61
C GLN A 51 12.23 0.02 -22.54
N ARG A 52 12.63 -0.64 -23.64
CA ARG A 52 13.54 -0.03 -24.63
C ARG A 52 12.90 1.18 -25.33
N ARG A 53 11.60 1.09 -25.69
CA ARG A 53 10.86 2.22 -26.28
C ARG A 53 10.73 3.39 -25.31
N LEU A 54 10.41 3.12 -24.04
CA LEU A 54 10.39 4.15 -22.98
C LEU A 54 11.76 4.79 -22.76
N THR A 55 12.85 4.02 -22.86
CA THR A 55 14.22 4.56 -22.77
C THR A 55 14.53 5.49 -23.94
N ALA A 56 14.09 5.17 -25.16
CA ALA A 56 14.22 6.06 -26.31
C ALA A 56 13.38 7.33 -26.11
N LEU A 57 12.11 7.20 -25.74
CA LEU A 57 11.21 8.33 -25.45
C LEU A 57 11.77 9.25 -24.36
N SER A 58 12.43 8.72 -23.34
CA SER A 58 13.08 9.52 -22.30
C SER A 58 14.15 10.46 -22.84
N ARG A 59 14.90 10.03 -23.88
CA ARG A 59 15.91 10.86 -24.54
C ARG A 59 15.26 11.91 -25.42
N ASP A 60 14.21 11.53 -26.14
CA ASP A 60 13.47 12.44 -27.03
C ASP A 60 12.78 13.56 -26.23
N VAL A 61 12.17 13.22 -25.08
CA VAL A 61 11.57 14.21 -24.16
C VAL A 61 12.62 15.19 -23.63
N ALA A 62 13.83 14.72 -23.31
CA ALA A 62 14.92 15.61 -22.89
C ALA A 62 15.29 16.64 -23.98
N GLY A 63 15.07 16.31 -25.25
CA GLY A 63 15.24 17.21 -26.39
C GLY A 63 14.21 18.36 -26.46
N LEU A 64 13.12 18.33 -25.70
CA LEU A 64 12.16 19.43 -25.63
C LEU A 64 12.73 20.67 -24.93
N ARG A 65 13.59 20.48 -23.92
CA ARG A 65 14.13 21.57 -23.10
C ARG A 65 14.85 22.66 -23.91
N PRO A 66 15.82 22.36 -24.80
CA PRO A 66 16.46 23.39 -25.61
C PRO A 66 15.48 24.08 -26.57
N ARG A 67 14.51 23.35 -27.13
CA ARG A 67 13.47 23.92 -28.01
C ARG A 67 12.57 24.89 -27.26
N LEU A 68 12.14 24.53 -26.05
CA LEU A 68 11.36 25.40 -25.18
C LEU A 68 12.12 26.69 -24.85
N ALA A 69 13.39 26.57 -24.45
CA ALA A 69 14.22 27.72 -24.10
C ALA A 69 14.43 28.69 -25.29
N MET A 70 14.57 28.15 -26.51
CA MET A 70 14.73 28.95 -27.72
C MET A 70 13.46 29.78 -28.03
N ILE A 71 12.28 29.15 -27.94
CA ILE A 71 11.00 29.83 -28.19
C ILE A 71 10.68 30.82 -27.07
N GLU A 72 10.94 30.47 -25.80
CA GLU A 72 10.78 31.39 -24.66
C GLU A 72 11.61 32.66 -24.85
N ALA A 73 12.87 32.52 -25.29
CA ALA A 73 13.74 33.66 -25.55
C ALA A 73 13.21 34.55 -26.69
N ARG A 74 12.56 33.98 -27.71
CA ARG A 74 11.92 34.75 -28.79
C ARG A 74 10.68 35.48 -28.28
N LEU A 75 9.77 34.75 -27.62
CA LEU A 75 8.56 35.32 -27.02
C LEU A 75 8.87 36.44 -26.01
N MET A 76 9.92 36.30 -25.20
CA MET A 76 10.34 37.34 -24.26
C MET A 76 10.87 38.59 -24.97
N ARG A 77 11.58 38.44 -26.10
CA ARG A 77 12.02 39.60 -26.90
C ARG A 77 10.81 40.32 -27.51
N ASP A 78 9.89 39.58 -28.09
CA ASP A 78 8.69 40.15 -28.72
C ASP A 78 7.81 40.86 -27.67
N ALA A 79 7.60 40.23 -26.50
CA ALA A 79 6.85 40.82 -25.40
C ALA A 79 7.53 42.06 -24.79
N ALA A 80 8.87 42.10 -24.76
CA ALA A 80 9.62 43.26 -24.29
C ALA A 80 9.48 44.45 -25.26
N GLN A 81 9.58 44.21 -26.57
CA GLN A 81 9.37 45.24 -27.60
C GLN A 81 7.96 45.81 -27.55
N GLN A 82 6.95 44.95 -27.37
CA GLN A 82 5.57 45.39 -27.24
C GLN A 82 5.33 46.21 -25.95
N ALA A 83 5.89 45.77 -24.82
CA ALA A 83 5.78 46.49 -23.55
C ALA A 83 6.48 47.86 -23.58
N GLU A 84 7.57 48.00 -24.32
CA GLU A 84 8.27 49.28 -24.55
C GLU A 84 7.41 50.23 -25.41
N ALA A 85 6.72 49.71 -26.43
CA ALA A 85 5.85 50.50 -27.31
C ALA A 85 4.53 50.92 -26.64
N GLU A 86 3.93 50.06 -25.83
CA GLU A 86 2.58 50.24 -25.26
C GLU A 86 2.59 50.76 -23.81
N GLY A 87 3.76 50.78 -23.15
CA GLY A 87 3.91 51.17 -21.75
C GLY A 87 3.39 50.09 -20.79
N GLY A 88 4.26 49.17 -20.37
CA GLY A 88 3.88 48.09 -19.46
C GLY A 88 5.01 47.14 -19.08
N ARG A 89 4.65 45.94 -18.61
CA ARG A 89 5.60 44.84 -18.36
C ARG A 89 5.45 43.77 -19.45
N PRO A 90 6.54 43.10 -19.86
CA PRO A 90 6.44 41.98 -20.78
C PRO A 90 5.67 40.82 -20.14
N VAL A 91 4.66 40.32 -20.84
CA VAL A 91 3.85 39.17 -20.42
C VAL A 91 3.82 38.16 -21.57
N LEU A 92 4.11 36.90 -21.26
CA LEU A 92 4.04 35.83 -22.25
C LEU A 92 2.59 35.35 -22.45
N PRO A 93 2.25 34.78 -23.61
CA PRO A 93 0.93 34.21 -23.85
C PRO A 93 0.56 33.12 -22.84
N GLN A 94 -0.69 33.07 -22.38
CA GLN A 94 -1.17 32.02 -21.45
C GLN A 94 -0.90 30.60 -21.97
N ARG A 95 -1.11 30.41 -23.28
CA ARG A 95 -0.81 29.17 -24.01
C ARG A 95 0.63 28.69 -23.79
N TRP A 96 1.59 29.62 -23.73
CA TRP A 96 3.00 29.29 -23.46
C TRP A 96 3.20 28.77 -22.03
N TYR A 97 2.59 29.43 -21.04
CA TYR A 97 2.68 28.98 -19.64
C TYR A 97 2.11 27.57 -19.47
N ASP A 98 0.95 27.29 -20.08
CA ASP A 98 0.30 25.98 -20.01
C ASP A 98 1.17 24.89 -20.65
N LEU A 99 1.71 25.14 -21.85
CA LEU A 99 2.66 24.26 -22.51
C LEU A 99 3.90 24.00 -21.64
N ARG A 100 4.48 25.04 -21.05
CA ARG A 100 5.68 24.93 -20.20
C ARG A 100 5.43 24.08 -18.97
N VAL A 101 4.28 24.25 -18.30
CA VAL A 101 3.88 23.43 -17.15
C VAL A 101 3.75 21.96 -17.55
N ARG A 102 3.07 21.67 -18.66
CA ARG A 102 2.89 20.30 -19.17
C ARG A 102 4.23 19.64 -19.54
N ALA A 103 5.09 20.35 -20.27
CA ALA A 103 6.39 19.83 -20.66
C ALA A 103 7.33 19.61 -19.45
N ASN A 104 7.33 20.52 -18.48
CA ASN A 104 8.12 20.37 -17.24
C ASN A 104 7.62 19.19 -16.39
N ARG A 105 6.30 18.96 -16.33
CA ARG A 105 5.74 17.79 -15.66
C ARG A 105 6.17 16.51 -16.36
N LEU A 106 6.07 16.45 -17.68
CA LEU A 106 6.52 15.31 -18.48
C LEU A 106 8.01 15.02 -18.26
N GLN A 107 8.86 16.05 -18.26
CA GLN A 107 10.29 15.91 -17.98
C GLN A 107 10.54 15.39 -16.56
N SER A 108 9.81 15.91 -15.58
CA SER A 108 9.92 15.47 -14.18
C SER A 108 9.52 14.01 -14.01
N ASP A 109 8.44 13.59 -14.67
CA ASP A 109 8.05 12.18 -14.74
C ASP A 109 9.16 11.35 -15.41
N MET A 110 9.68 11.76 -16.56
CA MET A 110 10.74 11.01 -17.27
C MET A 110 12.06 10.91 -16.50
N ASN A 111 12.37 11.85 -15.61
CA ASN A 111 13.53 11.72 -14.73
C ASN A 111 13.41 10.52 -13.77
N LEU A 112 12.19 10.08 -13.45
CA LEU A 112 11.94 8.88 -12.63
C LEU A 112 12.03 7.58 -13.44
N TRP A 113 12.26 7.63 -14.76
CA TRP A 113 12.29 6.43 -15.60
C TRP A 113 13.32 5.40 -15.12
N HIS A 114 14.47 5.82 -14.62
CA HIS A 114 15.48 4.92 -14.11
C HIS A 114 14.99 4.08 -12.89
N GLU A 115 14.27 4.70 -11.96
CA GLU A 115 13.65 4.03 -10.80
C GLU A 115 12.54 3.07 -11.26
N VAL A 116 11.65 3.54 -12.14
CA VAL A 116 10.50 2.76 -12.64
C VAL A 116 10.99 1.58 -13.50
N GLY A 117 11.97 1.80 -14.36
CA GLY A 117 12.61 0.75 -15.16
C GLY A 117 13.26 -0.32 -14.29
N ALA A 118 14.00 0.08 -13.25
CA ALA A 118 14.59 -0.85 -12.29
C ALA A 118 13.51 -1.64 -11.52
N LEU A 119 12.41 -1.00 -11.14
CA LEU A 119 11.26 -1.64 -10.50
C LEU A 119 10.64 -2.72 -11.40
N ILE A 120 10.43 -2.43 -12.69
CA ILE A 120 9.90 -3.41 -13.67
C ILE A 120 10.87 -4.58 -13.80
N SER A 121 12.17 -4.31 -13.98
CA SER A 121 13.16 -5.37 -14.20
C SER A 121 13.35 -6.30 -13.00
N ARG A 122 13.09 -5.84 -11.76
CA ARG A 122 13.10 -6.70 -10.56
C ARG A 122 11.96 -7.72 -10.52
N GLN A 123 10.91 -7.51 -11.31
CA GLN A 123 9.72 -8.36 -11.36
C GLN A 123 9.83 -9.48 -12.40
N ILE A 124 10.86 -9.46 -13.26
CA ILE A 124 10.94 -10.29 -14.46
C ILE A 124 12.29 -11.03 -14.52
N PRO A 125 12.30 -12.38 -14.58
CA PRO A 125 11.15 -13.24 -14.34
C PRO A 125 10.66 -13.13 -12.88
N PRO A 126 9.39 -13.46 -12.60
CA PRO A 126 8.88 -13.54 -11.23
C PRO A 126 9.74 -14.49 -10.39
N LYS A 127 10.05 -14.10 -9.15
CA LYS A 127 10.84 -14.89 -8.22
C LYS A 127 10.07 -15.14 -6.94
N ALA A 128 9.95 -16.41 -6.56
CA ALA A 128 9.43 -16.78 -5.26
C ALA A 128 10.35 -16.25 -4.16
N THR A 129 9.74 -15.63 -3.16
CA THR A 129 10.36 -15.20 -1.91
C THR A 129 9.60 -15.84 -0.76
N PRO A 130 10.27 -16.50 0.20
CA PRO A 130 9.59 -17.13 1.33
C PRO A 130 8.62 -16.18 2.04
N LEU A 131 7.49 -16.70 2.53
CA LEU A 131 6.56 -15.92 3.35
C LEU A 131 7.15 -15.63 4.73
N TYR A 132 7.86 -16.60 5.31
CA TYR A 132 8.54 -16.50 6.58
C TYR A 132 10.02 -16.81 6.43
N TYR A 133 10.86 -16.15 7.22
CA TYR A 133 12.25 -16.54 7.42
C TYR A 133 12.39 -17.29 8.74
N ALA A 134 13.06 -18.44 8.69
CA ALA A 134 13.42 -19.20 9.88
C ALA A 134 14.16 -18.29 10.87
N TYR A 135 13.79 -18.37 12.15
CA TYR A 135 14.29 -17.45 13.17
C TYR A 135 15.81 -17.57 13.37
N ASP A 136 16.33 -18.79 13.29
CA ASP A 136 17.76 -19.14 13.33
C ASP A 136 18.56 -18.65 12.11
N GLY A 137 17.88 -18.35 11.00
CA GLY A 137 18.48 -17.80 9.78
C GLY A 137 18.55 -16.27 9.75
N ARG A 138 18.05 -15.56 10.76
CA ARG A 138 18.05 -14.08 10.78
C ARG A 138 19.41 -13.54 11.25
N PRO A 139 19.98 -12.55 10.56
CA PRO A 139 21.14 -11.83 11.07
C PRO A 139 20.87 -11.22 12.45
N GLU A 140 21.75 -11.48 13.43
CA GLU A 140 21.61 -10.99 14.81
C GLU A 140 21.32 -9.48 14.94
N PRO A 141 21.91 -8.58 14.10
CA PRO A 141 21.57 -7.16 14.16
C PRO A 141 20.08 -6.88 13.89
N LEU A 142 19.45 -7.63 12.98
CA LEU A 142 18.02 -7.44 12.67
C LEU A 142 17.13 -7.92 13.81
N VAL A 143 17.51 -9.02 14.48
CA VAL A 143 16.81 -9.52 15.68
C VAL A 143 16.90 -8.48 16.80
N THR A 144 18.09 -7.92 17.03
CA THR A 144 18.30 -6.89 18.05
C THR A 144 17.51 -5.62 17.75
N GLN A 145 17.49 -5.17 16.49
CA GLN A 145 16.69 -4.01 16.06
C GLN A 145 15.19 -4.23 16.29
N ALA A 146 14.69 -5.43 16.02
CA ALA A 146 13.30 -5.79 16.28
C ALA A 146 12.98 -5.72 17.78
N HIS A 147 13.83 -6.28 18.65
CA HIS A 147 13.65 -6.23 20.10
C HIS A 147 13.66 -4.80 20.66
N VAL A 148 14.57 -3.93 20.17
CA VAL A 148 14.59 -2.52 20.56
C VAL A 148 13.31 -1.81 20.15
N SER A 149 12.83 -2.06 18.93
CA SER A 149 11.55 -1.53 18.45
C SER A 149 10.37 -2.01 19.32
N ASP A 150 10.36 -3.28 19.69
CA ASP A 150 9.32 -3.86 20.55
C ASP A 150 9.33 -3.26 21.97
N ALA A 151 10.50 -2.99 22.54
CA ALA A 151 10.63 -2.34 23.84
C ALA A 151 10.08 -0.90 23.82
N LEU A 152 10.35 -0.15 22.73
CA LEU A 152 9.79 1.18 22.51
C LEU A 152 8.28 1.12 22.35
N PHE A 153 7.77 0.17 21.56
CA PHE A 153 6.34 -0.02 21.34
C PHE A 153 5.62 -0.41 22.64
N THR A 154 6.25 -1.24 23.48
CA THR A 154 5.74 -1.59 24.81
C THR A 154 5.65 -0.37 25.72
N SER A 155 6.63 0.52 25.65
CA SER A 155 6.62 1.78 26.43
C SER A 155 5.51 2.71 25.95
N LEU A 156 5.29 2.81 24.64
CA LEU A 156 4.17 3.55 24.06
C LEU A 156 2.82 2.96 24.46
N HIS A 157 2.68 1.64 24.43
CA HIS A 157 1.46 0.94 24.87
C HIS A 157 1.13 1.29 26.32
N LYS A 158 2.09 1.19 27.25
CA LYS A 158 1.91 1.58 28.65
C LYS A 158 1.54 3.05 28.84
N LEU A 159 2.12 3.95 28.04
CA LEU A 159 1.79 5.37 28.09
C LEU A 159 0.35 5.64 27.65
N LEU A 160 -0.11 4.98 26.58
CA LEU A 160 -1.44 5.15 26.02
C LEU A 160 -2.51 4.37 26.79
N ASN A 161 -2.13 3.33 27.52
CA ASN A 161 -3.02 2.52 28.31
C ASN A 161 -2.75 2.64 29.83
N PRO A 162 -3.17 3.74 30.47
CA PRO A 162 -3.10 3.89 31.93
C PRO A 162 -4.28 3.21 32.66
N LEU A 163 -5.20 2.58 31.92
CA LEU A 163 -6.50 2.17 32.45
C LEU A 163 -6.47 0.74 33.00
N GLN A 164 -7.10 0.55 34.15
CA GLN A 164 -7.49 -0.77 34.62
C GLN A 164 -8.75 -1.20 33.88
N GLN A 165 -8.78 -2.45 33.39
CA GLN A 165 -9.95 -3.03 32.73
C GLN A 165 -11.18 -3.00 33.65
N SER A 166 -12.35 -2.71 33.10
CA SER A 166 -13.59 -2.66 33.89
C SER A 166 -14.00 -4.01 34.47
N GLU A 167 -14.71 -3.99 35.61
CA GLU A 167 -15.20 -5.21 36.26
C GLU A 167 -16.15 -6.02 35.37
N GLU A 168 -16.96 -5.35 34.54
CA GLU A 168 -17.87 -5.98 33.57
C GLU A 168 -17.09 -6.82 32.55
N SER A 169 -16.06 -6.25 31.93
CA SER A 169 -15.15 -6.97 31.01
C SER A 169 -14.48 -8.17 31.69
N GLN A 170 -14.04 -8.01 32.94
CA GLN A 170 -13.43 -9.09 33.70
C GLN A 170 -14.43 -10.23 33.98
N GLN A 171 -15.69 -9.90 34.31
CA GLN A 171 -16.75 -10.88 34.56
C GLN A 171 -17.17 -11.62 33.29
N LEU A 172 -17.18 -10.94 32.13
CA LEU A 172 -17.39 -11.59 30.82
C LEU A 172 -16.21 -12.50 30.44
N GLY A 173 -15.08 -12.37 31.13
CA GLY A 173 -13.88 -13.17 30.92
C GLY A 173 -12.97 -12.63 29.83
N CYS A 174 -13.04 -11.34 29.51
CA CYS A 174 -12.08 -10.67 28.62
C CYS A 174 -10.67 -10.69 29.23
N PHE A 175 -9.63 -10.80 28.39
CA PHE A 175 -8.26 -10.50 28.81
C PHE A 175 -8.09 -9.00 28.96
N GLU A 176 -7.20 -8.57 29.85
CA GLU A 176 -6.68 -7.21 29.81
C GLU A 176 -5.95 -6.97 28.48
N ASP A 177 -5.74 -5.70 28.12
CA ASP A 177 -5.04 -5.32 26.89
C ASP A 177 -3.58 -5.82 26.93
N ILE A 178 -3.37 -7.00 26.36
CA ILE A 178 -2.08 -7.66 26.22
C ILE A 178 -1.61 -7.57 24.77
N GLY A 179 -0.45 -6.94 24.57
CA GLY A 179 0.13 -6.79 23.24
C GLY A 179 1.01 -7.96 22.85
N LEU A 180 0.74 -8.57 21.68
CA LEU A 180 1.77 -9.31 20.96
C LEU A 180 2.92 -8.35 20.61
N ALA A 181 4.17 -8.83 20.68
CA ALA A 181 5.34 -8.09 20.20
C ALA A 181 5.07 -7.51 18.80
N ASN A 182 5.43 -6.25 18.58
CA ASN A 182 5.05 -5.54 17.37
C ASN A 182 5.75 -6.08 16.13
N SER A 183 7.02 -6.46 16.26
CA SER A 183 7.77 -7.15 15.21
C SER A 183 7.06 -8.42 14.73
N VAL A 184 6.56 -9.24 15.66
CA VAL A 184 5.83 -10.48 15.35
C VAL A 184 4.48 -10.19 14.69
N PHE A 185 3.74 -9.19 15.19
CA PHE A 185 2.52 -8.75 14.52
C PHE A 185 2.79 -8.29 13.07
N LEU A 186 3.80 -7.45 12.86
CA LEU A 186 4.16 -6.93 11.54
C LEU A 186 4.58 -8.06 10.58
N GLU A 187 5.24 -9.09 11.09
CA GLU A 187 5.58 -10.28 10.30
C GLU A 187 4.32 -10.99 9.78
N HIS A 188 3.34 -11.26 10.66
CA HIS A 188 2.08 -11.89 10.23
C HIS A 188 1.24 -10.97 9.34
N ALA A 189 1.18 -9.67 9.63
CA ALA A 189 0.45 -8.69 8.82
C ALA A 189 1.05 -8.57 7.40
N HIS A 190 2.39 -8.62 7.29
CA HIS A 190 3.10 -8.63 6.01
C HIS A 190 2.74 -9.86 5.18
N VAL A 191 2.76 -11.05 5.80
CA VAL A 191 2.35 -12.30 5.15
C VAL A 191 0.87 -12.26 4.74
N ALA A 192 -0.01 -11.84 5.64
CA ALA A 192 -1.43 -11.70 5.36
C ALA A 192 -1.69 -10.78 4.17
N TYR A 193 -0.99 -9.64 4.09
CA TYR A 193 -1.17 -8.73 2.96
C TYR A 193 -0.62 -9.29 1.64
N ARG A 194 0.49 -10.06 1.67
CA ARG A 194 0.95 -10.81 0.48
C ARG A 194 -0.07 -11.84 0.02
N VAL A 195 -0.69 -12.55 0.95
CA VAL A 195 -1.76 -13.51 0.65
C VAL A 195 -2.98 -12.79 0.05
N PHE A 196 -3.40 -11.67 0.63
CA PHE A 196 -4.49 -10.85 0.09
C PHE A 196 -4.22 -10.42 -1.37
N LEU A 197 -3.00 -9.96 -1.68
CA LEU A 197 -2.63 -9.61 -3.04
C LEU A 197 -2.61 -10.83 -3.98
N ALA A 198 -2.23 -12.00 -3.48
CA ALA A 198 -2.25 -13.26 -4.23
C ALA A 198 -3.67 -13.74 -4.57
N GLN A 199 -4.67 -13.40 -3.74
CA GLN A 199 -6.09 -13.68 -4.01
C GLN A 199 -6.70 -12.83 -5.13
N ARG A 200 -6.00 -11.77 -5.58
CA ARG A 200 -6.39 -10.91 -6.72
C ARG A 200 -7.76 -10.26 -6.59
N HIS A 201 -8.13 -9.89 -5.36
CA HIS A 201 -9.30 -9.07 -5.11
C HIS A 201 -9.23 -7.74 -5.86
N ARG A 202 -10.39 -7.23 -6.29
CA ARG A 202 -10.52 -5.96 -7.01
C ARG A 202 -10.84 -4.77 -6.10
N HIS A 203 -10.99 -5.01 -4.80
CA HIS A 203 -11.24 -4.00 -3.79
C HIS A 203 -10.01 -3.82 -2.88
N PRO A 204 -9.86 -2.67 -2.22
CA PRO A 204 -8.86 -2.50 -1.17
C PRO A 204 -9.11 -3.44 0.01
N ALA A 205 -8.04 -3.84 0.68
CA ALA A 205 -8.11 -4.70 1.86
C ALA A 205 -8.71 -3.96 3.07
N ARG A 206 -9.60 -4.63 3.80
CA ARG A 206 -10.13 -4.18 5.08
C ARG A 206 -9.62 -5.07 6.21
N PHE A 207 -9.02 -4.47 7.22
CA PHE A 207 -8.46 -5.16 8.39
C PHE A 207 -9.34 -4.96 9.63
N LEU A 208 -9.50 -6.00 10.45
CA LEU A 208 -10.12 -5.95 11.77
C LEU A 208 -9.17 -6.47 12.84
N ASP A 209 -9.04 -5.73 13.94
CA ASP A 209 -8.43 -6.18 15.19
C ASP A 209 -9.52 -6.49 16.22
N VAL A 210 -9.65 -7.74 16.64
CA VAL A 210 -10.64 -8.19 17.63
C VAL A 210 -9.99 -8.23 19.01
N GLY A 211 -10.58 -7.48 19.96
CA GLY A 211 -9.94 -7.18 21.25
C GLY A 211 -8.81 -6.18 21.08
N CYS A 212 -9.07 -5.07 20.37
CA CYS A 212 -8.01 -4.17 19.92
C CYS A 212 -7.36 -3.33 21.03
N GLY A 213 -7.92 -3.33 22.25
CA GLY A 213 -7.45 -2.53 23.36
C GLY A 213 -7.42 -1.04 23.01
N VAL A 214 -6.29 -0.38 23.27
CA VAL A 214 -6.11 1.03 22.90
C VAL A 214 -5.84 1.27 21.40
N GLY A 215 -5.85 0.23 20.57
CA GLY A 215 -5.85 0.34 19.10
C GLY A 215 -4.48 0.44 18.43
N LEU A 216 -3.39 0.14 19.14
CA LEU A 216 -2.04 0.26 18.58
C LEU A 216 -1.76 -0.69 17.41
N LYS A 217 -2.37 -1.89 17.39
CA LYS A 217 -2.24 -2.82 16.26
C LYS A 217 -3.10 -2.39 15.07
N VAL A 218 -4.27 -1.80 15.30
CA VAL A 218 -5.06 -1.13 14.25
C VAL A 218 -4.24 -0.05 13.53
N VAL A 219 -3.53 0.80 14.28
CA VAL A 219 -2.63 1.82 13.69
C VAL A 219 -1.49 1.16 12.91
N SER A 220 -0.86 0.13 13.49
CA SER A 220 0.25 -0.59 12.83
C SER A 220 -0.20 -1.29 11.53
N ALA A 221 -1.44 -1.79 11.49
CA ALA A 221 -2.04 -2.43 10.33
C ALA A 221 -2.15 -1.48 9.12
N LEU A 222 -2.30 -0.17 9.35
CA LEU A 222 -2.36 0.82 8.27
C LEU A 222 -1.08 0.94 7.45
N GLU A 223 0.04 0.39 7.91
CA GLU A 223 1.25 0.28 7.09
C GLU A 223 1.10 -0.72 5.94
N PHE A 224 0.05 -1.55 5.95
CA PHE A 224 -0.27 -2.51 4.89
C PHE A 224 -1.67 -2.29 4.32
N PHE A 225 -2.66 -2.14 5.20
CA PHE A 225 -4.08 -2.15 4.84
C PHE A 225 -4.60 -0.71 4.67
N PRO A 226 -5.32 -0.40 3.57
CA PRO A 226 -5.88 0.94 3.35
C PRO A 226 -6.86 1.41 4.43
N SER A 227 -7.56 0.49 5.10
CA SER A 227 -8.48 0.77 6.21
C SER A 227 -8.39 -0.33 7.25
N ALA A 228 -8.51 0.05 8.52
CA ALA A 228 -8.39 -0.87 9.65
C ALA A 228 -9.34 -0.45 10.77
N ASP A 229 -10.17 -1.38 11.25
CA ASP A 229 -11.07 -1.16 12.37
C ASP A 229 -10.64 -1.99 13.58
N GLY A 230 -11.00 -1.54 14.78
CA GLY A 230 -10.80 -2.29 16.01
C GLY A 230 -12.14 -2.55 16.71
N LEU A 231 -12.38 -3.80 17.10
CA LEU A 231 -13.52 -4.23 17.92
C LEU A 231 -13.04 -4.43 19.35
N GLU A 232 -13.64 -3.71 20.30
CA GLU A 232 -13.26 -3.75 21.71
C GLU A 232 -14.51 -3.78 22.60
N TYR A 233 -14.51 -4.66 23.59
CA TYR A 233 -15.62 -4.78 24.53
C TYR A 233 -15.50 -3.77 25.67
N ASP A 234 -14.31 -3.49 26.16
CA ASP A 234 -14.12 -2.55 27.26
C ASP A 234 -14.37 -1.10 26.80
N THR A 235 -15.38 -0.46 27.39
CA THR A 235 -15.76 0.92 27.04
C THR A 235 -14.64 1.95 27.24
N GLY A 236 -13.71 1.68 28.17
CA GLY A 236 -12.55 2.53 28.44
C GLY A 236 -11.55 2.43 27.31
N TYR A 237 -11.15 1.21 26.95
CA TYR A 237 -10.23 0.96 25.84
C TYR A 237 -10.80 1.42 24.49
N ALA A 238 -12.07 1.15 24.21
CA ALA A 238 -12.74 1.60 22.98
C ALA A 238 -12.76 3.14 22.86
N ARG A 239 -12.98 3.87 23.96
CA ARG A 239 -12.89 5.34 23.95
C ARG A 239 -11.48 5.83 23.71
N THR A 240 -10.48 5.20 24.33
CA THR A 240 -9.07 5.56 24.16
C THR A 240 -8.60 5.32 22.72
N SER A 241 -8.95 4.18 22.11
CA SER A 241 -8.61 3.89 20.71
C SER A 241 -9.25 4.91 19.76
N LYS A 242 -10.52 5.27 19.98
CA LYS A 242 -11.19 6.33 19.21
C LYS A 242 -10.49 7.68 19.35
N ALA A 243 -10.05 8.05 20.56
CA ALA A 243 -9.33 9.29 20.80
C ALA A 243 -7.95 9.29 20.12
N LEU A 244 -7.22 8.16 20.16
CA LEU A 244 -5.94 7.98 19.49
C LEU A 244 -6.08 8.18 17.97
N PHE A 245 -7.03 7.49 17.32
CA PHE A 245 -7.23 7.60 15.88
C PHE A 245 -7.55 9.03 15.45
N LYS A 246 -8.39 9.72 16.23
CA LYS A 246 -8.72 11.12 16.00
C LYS A 246 -7.49 12.03 16.15
N ALA A 247 -6.70 11.85 17.20
CA ALA A 247 -5.50 12.65 17.47
C ALA A 247 -4.44 12.49 16.36
N MET A 248 -4.33 11.29 15.77
CA MET A 248 -3.43 11.00 14.65
C MET A 248 -4.00 11.40 13.27
N GLY A 249 -5.25 11.89 13.20
CA GLY A 249 -5.90 12.23 11.92
C GLY A 249 -6.19 11.01 11.02
N LEU A 250 -6.37 9.82 11.60
CA LEU A 250 -6.55 8.57 10.87
C LEU A 250 -8.04 8.30 10.57
N ALA A 251 -8.59 9.04 9.61
CA ALA A 251 -10.00 8.91 9.20
C ALA A 251 -10.37 7.52 8.64
N GLN A 252 -9.37 6.75 8.20
CA GLN A 252 -9.51 5.38 7.71
C GLN A 252 -9.55 4.31 8.81
N CYS A 253 -9.56 4.72 10.09
CA CYS A 253 -9.69 3.83 11.23
C CYS A 253 -11.00 4.04 12.01
N GLY A 254 -11.70 2.94 12.27
CA GLY A 254 -12.87 2.87 13.16
C GLY A 254 -12.55 2.20 14.49
N SER A 255 -13.22 2.67 15.54
CA SER A 255 -13.28 1.99 16.84
C SER A 255 -14.73 1.58 17.10
N ILE A 256 -14.94 0.28 17.23
CA ILE A 256 -16.23 -0.38 17.42
C ILE A 256 -16.28 -0.88 18.85
N HIS A 257 -17.20 -0.33 19.64
CA HIS A 257 -17.51 -0.90 20.95
C HIS A 257 -18.50 -2.04 20.77
N GLY A 258 -18.13 -3.27 21.14
CA GLY A 258 -18.99 -4.44 20.98
C GLY A 258 -18.36 -5.74 21.45
N ASP A 259 -19.21 -6.75 21.63
CA ASP A 259 -18.80 -8.11 22.04
C ASP A 259 -18.46 -8.96 20.81
N ALA A 260 -17.22 -9.48 20.77
CA ALA A 260 -16.72 -10.34 19.71
C ALA A 260 -17.52 -11.64 19.52
N VAL A 261 -18.21 -12.13 20.56
CA VAL A 261 -19.05 -13.34 20.50
C VAL A 261 -20.40 -13.06 19.83
N SER A 262 -20.86 -11.81 19.82
CA SER A 262 -22.13 -11.40 19.19
C SER A 262 -21.97 -10.58 17.92
N PHE A 263 -20.75 -10.13 17.61
CA PHE A 263 -20.45 -9.39 16.39
C PHE A 263 -20.67 -10.30 15.17
N ASP A 264 -21.42 -9.81 14.18
CA ASP A 264 -21.85 -10.58 13.00
C ASP A 264 -21.28 -10.03 11.68
N LYS A 265 -20.60 -8.88 11.73
CA LYS A 265 -20.05 -8.20 10.54
C LYS A 265 -18.63 -8.65 10.17
N TYR A 266 -18.22 -9.84 10.58
CA TYR A 266 -16.89 -10.38 10.22
C TYR A 266 -16.71 -10.52 8.70
N ALA A 267 -17.80 -10.73 7.96
CA ALA A 267 -17.81 -10.77 6.51
C ALA A 267 -17.35 -9.45 5.84
N ASP A 268 -17.40 -8.31 6.52
CA ASP A 268 -17.01 -7.01 5.96
C ASP A 268 -15.49 -6.82 5.88
N TYR A 269 -14.72 -7.79 6.37
CA TYR A 269 -13.27 -7.72 6.47
C TYR A 269 -12.59 -8.79 5.61
N ASP A 270 -11.37 -8.50 5.19
CA ASP A 270 -10.53 -9.41 4.40
C ASP A 270 -9.45 -10.05 5.25
N VAL A 271 -9.03 -9.35 6.31
CA VAL A 271 -8.05 -9.80 7.29
C VAL A 271 -8.58 -9.55 8.69
N ILE A 272 -8.62 -10.59 9.52
CA ILE A 272 -9.07 -10.52 10.91
C ILE A 272 -7.93 -10.98 11.80
N TYR A 273 -7.47 -10.11 12.68
CA TYR A 273 -6.48 -10.40 13.72
C TYR A 273 -7.18 -10.54 15.08
N PHE A 274 -6.80 -11.54 15.84
CA PHE A 274 -7.27 -11.74 17.21
C PHE A 274 -6.18 -12.40 18.03
N TYR A 275 -5.80 -11.78 19.15
CA TYR A 275 -4.78 -12.31 20.05
C TYR A 275 -5.34 -12.44 21.45
N ARG A 276 -5.90 -13.62 21.74
CA ARG A 276 -6.48 -13.98 23.03
C ARG A 276 -7.39 -12.90 23.64
N PRO A 277 -8.49 -12.49 22.99
CA PRO A 277 -9.42 -11.53 23.60
C PRO A 277 -10.14 -12.09 24.85
N MET A 278 -10.21 -13.42 24.98
CA MET A 278 -10.90 -14.14 26.07
C MET A 278 -9.93 -14.95 26.94
N ARG A 279 -10.08 -14.86 28.27
CA ARG A 279 -9.28 -15.55 29.30
C ARG A 279 -9.55 -17.04 29.37
N ASN A 280 -10.83 -17.37 29.42
CA ASN A 280 -11.27 -18.75 29.54
C ASN A 280 -11.35 -19.40 28.16
N GLU A 281 -11.11 -20.71 28.12
CA GLU A 281 -11.04 -21.47 26.88
C GLU A 281 -12.40 -21.56 26.18
N GLU A 282 -13.49 -21.61 26.92
CA GLU A 282 -14.85 -21.71 26.38
C GLU A 282 -15.24 -20.45 25.60
N GLY A 283 -15.02 -19.27 26.18
CA GLY A 283 -15.24 -17.97 25.55
C GLY A 283 -14.35 -17.78 24.34
N LEU A 284 -13.08 -18.21 24.42
CA LEU A 284 -12.18 -18.16 23.27
C LEU A 284 -12.69 -19.03 22.12
N LYS A 285 -13.15 -20.26 22.41
CA LYS A 285 -13.76 -21.16 21.40
C LYS A 285 -15.05 -20.58 20.82
N LYS A 286 -15.92 -19.97 21.64
CA LYS A 286 -17.14 -19.30 21.17
C LYS A 286 -16.81 -18.16 20.20
N MET A 287 -15.85 -17.31 20.55
CA MET A 287 -15.38 -16.23 19.69
C MET A 287 -14.75 -16.77 18.39
N GLU A 288 -13.89 -17.80 18.48
CA GLU A 288 -13.28 -18.43 17.30
C GLU A 288 -14.34 -18.97 16.33
N ASN A 289 -15.34 -19.69 16.85
CA ASN A 289 -16.46 -20.19 16.06
C ASN A 289 -17.24 -19.04 15.41
N GLN A 290 -17.56 -18.00 16.19
CA GLN A 290 -18.29 -16.83 15.69
C GLN A 290 -17.56 -16.15 14.54
N ILE A 291 -16.24 -15.92 14.68
CA ILE A 291 -15.39 -15.33 13.64
C ILE A 291 -15.41 -16.20 12.39
N VAL A 292 -15.17 -17.50 12.52
CA VAL A 292 -15.04 -18.42 11.38
C VAL A 292 -16.38 -18.61 10.67
N GLU A 293 -17.49 -18.68 11.40
CA GLU A 293 -18.85 -18.86 10.85
C GLU A 293 -19.30 -17.64 10.04
N HIS A 294 -18.96 -16.43 10.49
CA HIS A 294 -19.38 -15.19 9.84
C HIS A 294 -18.33 -14.61 8.90
N ALA A 295 -17.10 -15.13 8.89
CA ALA A 295 -16.09 -14.77 7.90
C ALA A 295 -16.44 -15.38 6.53
N ARG A 296 -16.19 -14.63 5.45
CA ARG A 296 -16.34 -15.17 4.09
C ARG A 296 -15.26 -16.23 3.84
N PRO A 297 -15.54 -17.29 3.07
CA PRO A 297 -14.47 -18.15 2.56
C PRO A 297 -13.38 -17.34 1.87
N GLY A 298 -12.12 -17.61 2.19
CA GLY A 298 -10.97 -16.83 1.75
C GLY A 298 -10.55 -15.70 2.70
N THR A 299 -11.29 -15.40 3.76
CA THR A 299 -10.88 -14.41 4.77
C THR A 299 -9.60 -14.87 5.46
N ILE A 300 -8.63 -13.96 5.59
CA ILE A 300 -7.34 -14.25 6.22
C ILE A 300 -7.45 -14.03 7.72
N LEU A 301 -7.05 -15.03 8.50
CA LEU A 301 -7.06 -14.98 9.96
C LEU A 301 -5.62 -14.90 10.48
N ILE A 302 -5.36 -13.98 11.40
CA ILE A 302 -4.10 -13.90 12.14
C ILE A 302 -4.38 -14.23 13.60
N ALA A 303 -4.01 -15.44 14.03
CA ALA A 303 -4.34 -15.98 15.35
C ALA A 303 -3.07 -16.52 16.06
N PRO A 304 -2.26 -15.63 16.68
CA PRO A 304 -0.92 -15.99 17.16
C PRO A 304 -0.91 -16.61 18.55
N TYR A 305 -1.62 -17.73 18.71
CA TYR A 305 -1.60 -18.52 19.93
C TYR A 305 -1.84 -20.01 19.66
N LEU A 306 -1.18 -20.87 20.43
CA LEU A 306 -1.06 -22.31 20.15
C LEU A 306 -2.41 -23.04 20.07
N SER A 307 -3.39 -22.61 20.86
CA SER A 307 -4.66 -23.32 20.95
C SER A 307 -5.51 -23.19 19.67
N PHE A 308 -5.44 -22.07 18.94
CA PHE A 308 -6.06 -21.96 17.61
C PHE A 308 -5.31 -22.81 16.58
N ALA A 309 -3.98 -22.79 16.61
CA ALA A 309 -3.15 -23.63 15.74
C ALA A 309 -3.38 -25.14 15.96
N ALA A 310 -3.86 -25.55 17.14
CA ALA A 310 -4.27 -26.95 17.37
C ALA A 310 -5.67 -27.27 16.83
N ARG A 311 -6.52 -26.26 16.56
CA ARG A 311 -7.94 -26.43 16.21
C ARG A 311 -8.30 -25.98 14.80
N HIS A 312 -7.45 -25.23 14.09
CA HIS A 312 -7.80 -24.59 12.82
C HIS A 312 -8.44 -25.55 11.79
N GLN A 313 -7.95 -26.80 11.71
CA GLN A 313 -8.50 -27.80 10.79
C GLN A 313 -9.95 -28.16 11.13
N SER A 314 -10.29 -28.30 12.42
CA SER A 314 -11.66 -28.55 12.88
C SER A 314 -12.60 -27.36 12.64
N LEU A 315 -12.03 -26.17 12.49
CA LEU A 315 -12.73 -24.93 12.13
C LEU A 315 -12.76 -24.70 10.61
N ASN A 316 -12.46 -25.69 9.79
CA ASN A 316 -12.40 -25.55 8.33
C ASN A 316 -11.50 -24.37 7.87
N CYS A 317 -10.36 -24.20 8.55
CA CYS A 317 -9.36 -23.21 8.19
C CYS A 317 -8.08 -23.91 7.72
N GLY A 318 -7.54 -23.52 6.57
CA GLY A 318 -6.21 -23.95 6.14
C GLY A 318 -5.13 -23.03 6.68
N GLN A 319 -3.91 -23.54 6.90
CA GLN A 319 -2.78 -22.75 7.39
C GLN A 319 -1.86 -22.32 6.25
N ILE A 320 -1.51 -21.03 6.18
CA ILE A 320 -0.51 -20.50 5.23
C ILE A 320 0.90 -20.74 5.77
N GLY A 321 1.10 -20.44 7.06
CA GLY A 321 2.38 -20.49 7.74
C GLY A 321 2.39 -19.58 8.96
N GLY A 322 3.23 -19.90 9.95
CA GLY A 322 3.24 -19.21 11.24
C GLY A 322 1.83 -19.21 11.85
N SER A 323 1.31 -18.02 12.14
CA SER A 323 -0.03 -17.83 12.72
C SER A 323 -1.04 -17.22 11.75
N VAL A 324 -0.84 -17.44 10.44
CA VAL A 324 -1.74 -16.97 9.38
C VAL A 324 -2.50 -18.16 8.79
N PHE A 325 -3.82 -18.02 8.72
CA PHE A 325 -4.78 -19.04 8.28
C PHE A 325 -5.77 -18.45 7.29
N ILE A 326 -6.52 -19.30 6.58
CA ILE A 326 -7.58 -18.91 5.67
C ILE A 326 -8.87 -19.62 6.04
N ALA A 327 -9.92 -18.86 6.32
CA ALA A 327 -11.24 -19.38 6.63
C ALA A 327 -11.88 -20.03 5.39
N GLY A 328 -12.51 -21.20 5.56
CA GLY A 328 -13.33 -21.82 4.53
C GLY A 328 -12.56 -22.50 3.39
N LEU A 329 -11.23 -22.62 3.47
CA LEU A 329 -10.41 -23.32 2.49
C LEU A 329 -9.83 -24.61 3.07
N SER A 330 -9.71 -25.63 2.23
CA SER A 330 -8.93 -26.83 2.55
C SER A 330 -7.44 -26.50 2.66
N GLN A 331 -6.67 -27.37 3.32
CA GLN A 331 -5.22 -27.20 3.39
C GLN A 331 -4.58 -27.21 1.99
N LYS A 332 -5.08 -28.04 1.06
CA LYS A 332 -4.56 -28.09 -0.32
C LYS A 332 -4.73 -26.76 -1.06
N GLU A 333 -5.92 -26.17 -1.01
CA GLU A 333 -6.18 -24.86 -1.63
C GLU A 333 -5.35 -23.76 -0.96
N THR A 334 -5.15 -23.88 0.35
CA THR A 334 -4.32 -22.95 1.12
C THR A 334 -2.84 -23.06 0.73
N ASP A 335 -2.32 -24.26 0.50
CA ASP A 335 -0.94 -24.48 0.02
C ASP A 335 -0.72 -23.92 -1.39
N GLU A 336 -1.72 -24.05 -2.27
CA GLU A 336 -1.71 -23.40 -3.59
C GLU A 336 -1.66 -21.88 -3.48
N LEU A 337 -2.46 -21.31 -2.57
CA LEU A 337 -2.46 -19.87 -2.30
C LEU A 337 -1.14 -19.40 -1.65
N ALA A 338 -0.56 -20.18 -0.72
CA ALA A 338 0.73 -19.88 -0.11
C ALA A 338 1.84 -19.83 -1.18
N ARG A 339 1.89 -20.82 -2.08
CA ARG A 339 2.82 -20.81 -3.23
C ARG A 339 2.61 -19.60 -4.13
N ALA A 340 1.37 -19.21 -4.40
CA ALA A 340 1.10 -18.00 -5.19
C ALA A 340 1.57 -16.72 -4.47
N ALA A 341 1.39 -16.65 -3.15
CA ALA A 341 1.82 -15.53 -2.32
C ALA A 341 3.33 -15.39 -2.20
N GLU A 342 4.09 -16.49 -2.32
CA GLU A 342 5.56 -16.43 -2.39
C GLU A 342 6.06 -15.61 -3.60
N PHE A 343 5.32 -15.61 -4.72
CA PHE A 343 5.70 -14.80 -5.87
C PHE A 343 5.29 -13.32 -5.73
N ILE A 344 4.41 -12.97 -4.79
CA ILE A 344 4.19 -11.57 -4.41
C ILE A 344 5.46 -11.04 -3.75
N GLY A 345 6.02 -9.96 -4.28
CA GLY A 345 7.26 -9.36 -3.80
C GLY A 345 7.19 -8.94 -2.33
N PRO A 346 8.34 -8.83 -1.63
CA PRO A 346 8.37 -8.52 -0.20
C PRO A 346 8.20 -7.04 0.12
N HIS A 347 8.11 -6.15 -0.88
CA HIS A 347 7.98 -4.71 -0.69
C HIS A 347 6.51 -4.28 -0.55
N VAL A 348 5.70 -5.11 0.12
CA VAL A 348 4.31 -4.78 0.41
C VAL A 348 4.23 -3.73 1.50
N LYS A 349 3.44 -2.70 1.24
CA LYS A 349 3.06 -1.64 2.17
C LYS A 349 1.81 -0.94 1.63
N ARG A 350 1.13 -0.16 2.47
CA ARG A 350 0.03 0.68 2.03
C ARG A 350 0.53 1.62 0.94
N ARG A 351 -0.25 1.72 -0.13
CA ARG A 351 0.06 2.60 -1.25
C ARG A 351 -0.32 4.04 -0.90
N GLU A 352 0.66 4.93 -0.90
CA GLU A 352 0.41 6.38 -0.85
C GLU A 352 0.44 6.96 -2.26
N THR A 353 -0.71 7.22 -2.86
CA THR A 353 -0.78 7.95 -4.13
C THR A 353 -1.26 9.37 -3.85
N ARG A 354 -0.34 10.35 -3.76
CA ARG A 354 -0.69 11.75 -3.49
C ARG A 354 -0.84 12.60 -4.76
N VAL A 355 -0.19 12.23 -5.86
CA VAL A 355 -0.25 12.96 -7.15
C VAL A 355 -0.24 11.97 -8.31
N PRO A 356 -1.22 12.03 -9.23
CA PRO A 356 -1.20 11.20 -10.44
C PRO A 356 0.06 11.45 -11.28
N SER A 357 0.77 10.39 -11.65
CA SER A 357 1.95 10.43 -12.53
C SER A 357 1.66 9.63 -13.80
N ILE A 358 2.39 9.89 -14.89
CA ILE A 358 2.32 9.06 -16.10
C ILE A 358 2.65 7.58 -15.83
N TRP A 359 3.41 7.33 -14.75
CA TRP A 359 3.82 5.99 -14.31
C TRP A 359 2.75 5.24 -13.50
N GLU A 360 1.63 5.90 -13.16
CA GLU A 360 0.59 5.38 -12.29
C GLU A 360 0.13 3.95 -12.66
N PRO A 361 -0.12 3.60 -13.95
CA PRO A 361 -0.50 2.24 -14.32
C PRO A 361 0.56 1.19 -13.93
N VAL A 362 1.83 1.49 -14.17
CA VAL A 362 2.96 0.59 -13.87
C VAL A 362 3.17 0.48 -12.37
N LEU A 363 3.11 1.60 -11.64
CA LEU A 363 3.26 1.63 -10.19
C LEU A 363 2.12 0.87 -9.49
N ALA A 364 0.89 1.02 -9.98
CA ALA A 364 -0.27 0.27 -9.47
C ALA A 364 -0.11 -1.24 -9.72
N ALA A 365 0.25 -1.65 -10.95
CA ALA A 365 0.46 -3.06 -11.27
C ALA A 365 1.64 -3.67 -10.50
N SER A 366 2.71 -2.90 -10.28
CA SER A 366 3.86 -3.33 -9.47
C SER A 366 3.48 -3.50 -8.01
N HIS A 367 2.70 -2.56 -7.45
CA HIS A 367 2.21 -2.62 -6.08
C HIS A 367 1.27 -3.82 -5.87
N ALA A 368 0.39 -4.10 -6.82
CA ALA A 368 -0.47 -5.30 -6.82
C ALA A 368 0.31 -6.63 -6.87
N ASN A 369 1.59 -6.58 -7.23
CA ASN A 369 2.52 -7.72 -7.19
C ASN A 369 3.51 -7.65 -6.02
N GLY A 370 3.31 -6.74 -5.05
CA GLY A 370 4.18 -6.61 -3.87
C GLY A 370 5.53 -5.95 -4.14
N HIS A 371 5.62 -5.14 -5.20
CA HIS A 371 6.80 -4.36 -5.53
C HIS A 371 6.54 -2.87 -5.39
N GLY A 372 7.53 -2.15 -4.88
CA GLY A 372 7.49 -0.71 -4.74
C GLY A 372 8.89 -0.11 -4.84
N ILE A 373 8.95 1.19 -5.09
CA ILE A 373 10.21 1.93 -5.04
C ILE A 373 10.56 2.15 -3.57
N PRO A 374 11.74 1.67 -3.10
CA PRO A 374 12.18 1.93 -1.74
C PRO A 374 12.55 3.41 -1.62
N ARG A 375 11.63 4.22 -1.11
CA ARG A 375 11.92 5.59 -0.67
C ARG A 375 12.01 5.59 0.83
N ALA A 376 13.15 6.03 1.37
CA ALA A 376 13.24 6.37 2.78
C ALA A 376 12.25 7.50 3.04
N ILE A 377 11.35 7.30 4.00
CA ILE A 377 10.48 8.37 4.48
C ILE A 377 11.42 9.37 5.18
N ARG A 378 11.58 10.56 4.60
CA ARG A 378 12.21 11.66 5.34
C ARG A 378 11.21 12.11 6.40
N ILE A 379 11.52 11.88 7.66
CA ILE A 379 10.83 12.55 8.75
C ILE A 379 11.18 14.03 8.57
N THR A 380 10.20 14.82 8.12
CA THR A 380 10.35 16.27 8.05
C THR A 380 9.86 16.74 9.41
N VAL A 381 10.78 17.19 10.26
CA VAL A 381 10.48 17.79 11.56
C VAL A 381 10.08 19.24 11.35
#